data_AF-M1VHE9-F1
#
_entry.id   AF-M1VHE9-F1
#
_cell.length_a   1.000
_cell.length_b   1.000
_cell.length_c   1.000
_cell.angle_alpha   90.00
_cell.angle_beta   90.00
_cell.angle_gamma   90.00
#
_symmetry.space_group_name_H-M   'P 1'
#
loop_
_entity.id
_entity.type
_entity.pdbx_description
1 polymer ?
#
loop_
_entity_poly.entity_id
_entity_poly.type
_entity_poly.pdbx_seq_one_letter_code
_entity_poly.pdbx_strand_id
1 'polypeptide(L)'
;MKWRLFWVSMLQELSGKAASRRGLVERRLNLVERTQLCSLRAQTVERYLGACTLTQRRWLRGVSTATDANALETRKRRCLYRANQRGLRELDILLGEWTQRHLATFTEQDVSELEQVLDHESPLLYLYITEQRQPPAELAGLALFQRLVRETRQARS
;
A
#
# COMPACT_ATOMS: atom_id res chain seq x y z
N MET A 1 23.67 -27.98 -1.14
CA MET A 1 23.30 -26.74 -0.42
C MET A 1 23.64 -25.53 -1.29
N LYS A 2 22.82 -25.24 -2.32
CA LYS A 2 23.18 -24.36 -3.47
C LYS A 2 22.32 -23.09 -3.60
N TRP A 3 21.52 -22.74 -2.60
CA TRP A 3 20.49 -21.69 -2.74
C TRP A 3 20.89 -20.30 -2.22
N ARG A 4 21.87 -20.20 -1.30
CA ARG A 4 22.34 -18.90 -0.79
C ARG A 4 23.18 -18.10 -1.80
N LEU A 5 23.89 -18.78 -2.71
CA LEU A 5 24.69 -18.11 -3.75
C LEU A 5 23.86 -17.66 -4.96
N PHE A 6 22.73 -18.33 -5.22
CA PHE A 6 21.85 -17.96 -6.33
C PHE A 6 21.15 -16.61 -6.08
N TRP A 7 20.80 -16.32 -4.82
CA TRP A 7 20.07 -15.10 -4.47
C TRP A 7 20.97 -13.84 -4.41
N VAL A 8 22.22 -13.97 -3.96
CA VAL A 8 23.20 -12.87 -4.00
C VAL A 8 23.58 -12.53 -5.44
N SER A 9 23.67 -13.52 -6.34
CA SER A 9 23.90 -13.28 -7.77
C SER A 9 22.71 -12.55 -8.43
N MET A 10 21.48 -12.86 -8.03
CA MET A 10 20.26 -12.27 -8.59
C MET A 10 20.02 -10.82 -8.13
N LEU A 11 20.44 -10.46 -6.91
CA LEU A 11 20.40 -9.06 -6.42
C LEU A 11 21.50 -8.18 -7.01
N GLN A 12 22.61 -8.77 -7.48
CA GLN A 12 23.70 -8.04 -8.14
C GLN A 12 23.44 -7.78 -9.63
N GLU A 13 22.50 -8.53 -10.25
CA GLU A 13 22.10 -8.36 -11.65
C GLU A 13 21.07 -7.22 -11.87
N LEU A 14 20.33 -6.83 -10.83
CA LEU A 14 19.29 -5.78 -10.91
C LEU A 14 19.82 -4.36 -10.70
N SER A 15 21.04 -4.21 -10.20
CA SER A 15 21.71 -2.90 -10.07
C SER A 15 22.44 -2.44 -11.36
N GLY A 16 22.57 -3.30 -12.38
CA GLY A 16 23.42 -3.08 -13.55
C GLY A 16 22.73 -2.61 -14.85
N LYS A 17 21.40 -2.45 -14.87
CA LYS A 17 20.63 -2.12 -16.10
C LYS A 17 19.97 -0.74 -16.05
N ALA A 18 20.71 0.26 -15.58
CA ALA A 18 20.34 1.68 -15.67
C ALA A 18 21.35 2.48 -16.52
N ALA A 19 21.70 1.98 -17.71
CA ALA A 19 22.47 2.74 -18.68
C ALA A 19 22.18 2.25 -20.10
N SER A 20 22.00 3.22 -21.02
CA SER A 20 21.87 3.03 -22.47
C SER A 20 20.48 2.73 -23.03
N ARG A 21 19.60 3.74 -23.01
CA ARG A 21 18.71 4.10 -24.13
C ARG A 21 18.55 5.61 -24.19
N ARG A 22 19.63 6.32 -24.54
CA ARG A 22 19.59 7.74 -24.93
C ARG A 22 20.37 7.88 -26.24
N GLY A 23 19.63 7.91 -27.34
CA GLY A 23 20.16 8.13 -28.68
C GLY A 23 19.03 8.01 -29.70
N LEU A 24 18.82 9.08 -30.47
CA LEU A 24 17.79 9.32 -31.48
C LEU A 24 16.40 9.71 -30.96
N VAL A 25 16.15 11.02 -30.82
CA VAL A 25 15.46 11.79 -31.87
C VAL A 25 15.87 13.26 -31.69
N GLU A 26 16.86 13.69 -32.46
CA GLU A 26 17.07 15.10 -32.74
C GLU A 26 16.64 15.33 -34.19
N ARG A 27 15.45 15.92 -34.36
CA ARG A 27 15.03 16.54 -35.61
C ARG A 27 14.34 17.86 -35.30
N ARG A 28 15.15 18.92 -35.41
CA ARG A 28 14.81 20.14 -36.15
C ARG A 28 13.61 20.92 -35.61
N LEU A 29 13.84 21.66 -34.53
CA LEU A 29 13.01 22.80 -34.15
C LEU A 29 13.23 23.93 -35.16
N ASN A 30 12.43 23.96 -36.23
CA ASN A 30 12.19 25.20 -36.94
C ASN A 30 11.21 26.03 -36.10
N LEU A 31 11.75 27.05 -35.41
CA LEU A 31 10.98 28.18 -34.92
C LEU A 31 10.30 28.83 -36.13
N VAL A 32 9.00 28.60 -36.32
CA VAL A 32 8.01 29.47 -37.03
C VAL A 32 6.62 28.81 -37.13
N GLU A 33 6.43 27.54 -36.77
CA GLU A 33 5.09 26.88 -36.83
C GLU A 33 4.41 26.64 -35.47
N ARG A 34 4.75 27.41 -34.43
CA ARG A 34 4.11 27.30 -33.10
C ARG A 34 2.95 28.27 -32.87
N THR A 35 2.67 29.16 -33.83
CA THR A 35 1.71 30.27 -33.68
C THR A 35 0.46 30.15 -34.55
N GLN A 36 0.08 28.94 -35.00
CA GLN A 36 -1.18 28.75 -35.74
C GLN A 36 -2.09 27.58 -35.28
N LEU A 37 -1.74 26.88 -34.18
CA LEU A 37 -2.67 25.93 -33.53
C LEU A 37 -3.25 26.45 -32.21
N CYS A 38 -3.05 27.74 -31.94
CA CYS A 38 -3.58 28.46 -30.77
C CYS A 38 -4.77 29.34 -31.18
N SER A 39 -5.82 28.73 -31.74
CA SER A 39 -7.17 29.34 -31.82
C SER A 39 -8.30 28.35 -32.16
N LEU A 40 -8.00 27.11 -32.60
CA LEU A 40 -9.01 26.09 -32.96
C LEU A 40 -9.01 24.84 -32.05
N ARG A 41 -8.52 24.95 -30.81
CA ARG A 41 -8.71 23.95 -29.74
C ARG A 41 -9.34 24.52 -28.46
N ALA A 42 -9.68 25.80 -28.45
CA ALA A 42 -10.42 26.44 -27.36
C ALA A 42 -11.91 26.06 -27.34
N GLN A 43 -12.43 25.35 -28.36
CA GLN A 43 -13.84 24.94 -28.43
C GLN A 43 -14.13 23.49 -27.97
N THR A 44 -13.12 22.70 -27.58
CA THR A 44 -13.34 21.30 -27.12
C THR A 44 -13.12 21.11 -25.62
N VAL A 45 -12.62 22.12 -24.91
CA VAL A 45 -12.43 22.05 -23.45
C VAL A 45 -13.67 22.55 -22.70
N GLU A 46 -14.45 23.48 -23.27
CA GLU A 46 -15.72 23.95 -22.67
C GLU A 46 -16.83 22.89 -22.64
N ARG A 47 -16.81 21.90 -23.54
CA ARG A 47 -17.79 20.79 -23.49
C ARG A 47 -17.47 19.78 -22.38
N TYR A 48 -16.22 19.70 -21.91
CA TYR A 48 -15.84 18.84 -20.78
C TYR A 48 -15.87 19.57 -19.43
N LEU A 49 -15.93 20.90 -19.42
CA LEU A 49 -16.02 21.72 -18.20
C LEU A 49 -17.39 22.42 -18.05
N GLY A 50 -18.43 21.89 -18.72
CA GLY A 50 -19.81 22.43 -18.70
C GLY A 50 -20.83 21.62 -17.88
N ALA A 51 -20.41 20.55 -17.19
CA ALA A 51 -21.22 19.82 -16.22
C ALA A 51 -20.26 19.25 -15.17
N CYS A 52 -20.11 19.81 -13.98
CA CYS A 52 -21.17 19.84 -12.98
C CYS A 52 -20.82 20.85 -11.86
N THR A 53 -21.19 22.12 -12.01
CA THR A 53 -21.08 23.14 -10.94
C THR A 53 -22.12 22.97 -9.81
N LEU A 54 -22.74 21.78 -9.69
CA LEU A 54 -23.60 21.39 -8.58
C LEU A 54 -23.29 20.01 -7.97
N THR A 55 -22.09 19.46 -8.17
CA THR A 55 -21.65 18.28 -7.40
C THR A 55 -20.30 18.43 -6.72
N GLN A 56 -19.69 19.61 -6.74
CA GLN A 56 -18.46 19.90 -5.99
C GLN A 56 -18.73 20.46 -4.58
N ARG A 57 -19.75 19.92 -3.90
CA ARG A 57 -20.01 20.13 -2.46
C ARG A 57 -20.27 18.82 -1.69
N ARG A 58 -20.11 17.65 -2.33
CA ARG A 58 -20.33 16.34 -1.68
C ARG A 58 -19.06 15.72 -1.11
N TRP A 59 -17.88 16.11 -1.58
CA TRP A 59 -16.58 15.62 -1.07
C TRP A 59 -16.04 16.37 0.16
N LEU A 60 -16.63 17.51 0.57
CA LEU A 60 -16.14 18.34 1.68
C LEU A 60 -17.13 18.49 2.86
N ARG A 61 -18.19 17.67 2.95
CA ARG A 61 -19.08 17.60 4.13
C ARG A 61 -18.99 16.27 4.84
N GLY A 62 -17.79 15.95 5.32
CA GLY A 62 -17.54 14.74 6.11
C GLY A 62 -16.45 14.90 7.15
N VAL A 63 -15.98 16.11 7.46
CA VAL A 63 -15.18 16.35 8.67
C VAL A 63 -16.17 16.47 9.82
N SER A 64 -16.77 15.33 10.19
CA SER A 64 -17.42 15.20 11.47
C SER A 64 -16.31 15.28 12.51
N THR A 65 -16.42 16.20 13.47
CA THR A 65 -15.54 16.22 14.64
C THR A 65 -15.71 14.89 15.36
N ALA A 66 -14.75 13.99 15.16
CA ALA A 66 -14.80 12.63 15.65
C ALA A 66 -14.89 12.66 17.18
N THR A 67 -15.97 12.11 17.74
CA THR A 67 -15.95 11.60 19.12
C THR A 67 -14.84 10.56 19.23
N ASP A 68 -14.18 10.42 20.39
CA ASP A 68 -13.03 9.51 20.54
C ASP A 68 -13.35 8.06 20.12
N ALA A 69 -14.59 7.61 20.36
CA ALA A 69 -15.10 6.33 19.87
C ALA A 69 -15.12 6.22 18.32
N ASN A 70 -15.54 7.28 17.63
CA ASN A 70 -15.47 7.36 16.17
C ASN A 70 -14.03 7.41 15.66
N ALA A 71 -13.11 8.04 16.41
CA ALA A 71 -11.70 8.09 16.05
C ALA A 71 -11.04 6.70 16.10
N LEU A 72 -11.32 5.93 17.15
CA LEU A 72 -10.82 4.56 17.30
C LEU A 72 -11.41 3.61 16.25
N GLU A 73 -12.71 3.69 15.97
CA GLU A 73 -13.33 2.92 14.89
C GLU A 73 -12.75 3.28 13.51
N THR A 74 -12.44 4.56 13.29
CA THR A 74 -11.78 5.02 12.06
C THR A 74 -10.35 4.47 11.94
N ARG A 75 -9.58 4.38 13.04
CA ARG A 75 -8.26 3.71 13.05
C ARG A 75 -8.39 2.24 12.68
N LYS A 76 -9.31 1.52 13.34
CA LYS A 76 -9.61 0.11 13.07
C LYS A 76 -9.93 -0.16 11.59
N ARG A 77 -10.81 0.65 11.00
CA ARG A 77 -11.17 0.56 9.57
C ARG A 77 -9.97 0.82 8.66
N ARG A 78 -9.11 1.79 8.99
CA ARG A 78 -7.86 2.06 8.25
C ARG A 78 -6.89 0.87 8.34
N CYS A 79 -6.71 0.28 9.51
CA CYS A 79 -5.84 -0.89 9.69
C CYS A 79 -6.35 -2.09 8.87
N LEU A 80 -7.65 -2.38 8.91
CA LEU A 80 -8.26 -3.43 8.10
C LEU A 80 -8.02 -3.20 6.61
N TYR A 81 -8.22 -1.96 6.14
CA TYR A 81 -7.98 -1.62 4.75
C TYR A 81 -6.51 -1.82 4.36
N ARG A 82 -5.55 -1.33 5.17
CA ARG A 82 -4.11 -1.53 4.92
C ARG A 82 -3.73 -3.01 4.92
N ALA A 83 -4.32 -3.82 5.79
CA ALA A 83 -4.07 -5.26 5.86
C ALA A 83 -4.49 -6.00 4.57
N ASN A 84 -5.53 -5.52 3.89
CA ASN A 84 -6.08 -6.12 2.67
C ASN A 84 -5.45 -5.62 1.37
N GLN A 85 -4.62 -4.57 1.40
CA GLN A 85 -4.17 -3.83 0.22
C GLN A 85 -2.65 -3.81 0.09
N ARG A 86 -2.00 -4.94 0.40
CA ARG A 86 -0.52 -5.01 0.42
C ARG A 86 0.08 -5.53 -0.89
N GLY A 87 -0.74 -6.11 -1.76
CA GLY A 87 -0.32 -6.63 -3.07
C GLY A 87 0.25 -8.05 -3.03
N LEU A 88 0.17 -8.74 -1.88
CA LEU A 88 0.55 -10.13 -1.72
C LEU A 88 -0.68 -10.91 -1.24
N ARG A 89 -1.32 -11.61 -2.18
CA ARG A 89 -2.67 -12.18 -1.99
C ARG A 89 -2.75 -13.13 -0.80
N GLU A 90 -1.74 -13.97 -0.59
CA GLU A 90 -1.70 -14.94 0.51
C GLU A 90 -1.66 -14.25 1.87
N LEU A 91 -0.86 -13.17 1.96
CA LEU A 91 -0.76 -12.36 3.17
C LEU A 91 -2.04 -11.55 3.40
N ASP A 92 -2.63 -11.00 2.34
CA ASP A 92 -3.86 -10.22 2.40
C ASP A 92 -5.02 -11.09 2.92
N ILE A 93 -5.13 -12.34 2.46
CA ILE A 93 -6.13 -13.30 2.97
C ILE A 93 -5.88 -13.61 4.45
N LEU A 94 -4.63 -13.98 4.81
CA LEU A 94 -4.27 -14.34 6.18
C LEU A 94 -4.51 -13.20 7.18
N LEU A 95 -3.99 -12.00 6.88
CA LEU A 95 -4.13 -10.84 7.75
C LEU A 95 -5.53 -10.27 7.71
N GLY A 96 -6.18 -10.25 6.55
CA GLY A 96 -7.52 -9.72 6.37
C GLY A 96 -8.55 -10.47 7.18
N GLU A 97 -8.61 -11.79 7.01
CA GLU A 97 -9.55 -12.64 7.75
C GLU A 97 -9.27 -12.64 9.26
N TRP A 98 -7.99 -12.65 9.64
CA TRP A 98 -7.62 -12.59 11.06
C TRP A 98 -8.03 -11.24 11.67
N THR A 99 -7.70 -10.13 11.03
CA THR A 99 -8.05 -8.79 11.51
C THR A 99 -9.56 -8.65 11.62
N GLN A 100 -10.30 -9.07 10.58
CA GLN A 100 -11.77 -8.99 10.56
C GLN A 100 -12.42 -9.72 11.74
N ARG A 101 -11.89 -10.89 12.14
CA ARG A 101 -12.38 -11.66 13.29
C ARG A 101 -12.11 -10.96 14.63
N HIS A 102 -11.02 -10.21 14.75
CA HIS A 102 -10.58 -9.60 16.02
C HIS A 102 -10.89 -8.10 16.15
N LEU A 103 -11.42 -7.45 15.11
CA LEU A 103 -11.74 -6.02 15.11
C LEU A 103 -12.65 -5.57 16.28
N ALA A 104 -13.61 -6.42 16.67
CA ALA A 104 -14.53 -6.13 17.75
C ALA A 104 -13.85 -6.12 19.13
N THR A 105 -12.82 -6.95 19.32
CA THR A 105 -12.15 -7.16 20.62
C THR A 105 -10.91 -6.31 20.81
N PHE A 106 -10.37 -5.69 19.74
CA PHE A 106 -9.18 -4.86 19.85
C PHE A 106 -9.36 -3.64 20.76
N THR A 107 -8.42 -3.51 21.70
CA THR A 107 -8.19 -2.30 22.51
C THR A 107 -7.38 -1.27 21.72
N GLU A 108 -7.23 -0.06 22.25
CA GLU A 108 -6.41 0.98 21.62
C GLU A 108 -4.92 0.59 21.52
N GLN A 109 -4.43 -0.16 22.51
CA GLN A 109 -3.07 -0.69 22.49
C GLN A 109 -2.91 -1.72 21.36
N ASP A 110 -3.86 -2.66 21.22
CA ASP A 110 -3.84 -3.65 20.14
C ASP A 110 -3.82 -2.99 18.76
N VAL A 111 -4.61 -1.93 18.56
CA VAL A 111 -4.62 -1.20 17.28
C VAL A 111 -3.25 -0.56 17.01
N SER A 112 -2.58 -0.05 18.04
CA SER A 112 -1.25 0.56 17.93
C SER A 112 -0.17 -0.48 17.65
N GLU A 113 -0.26 -1.67 18.24
CA GLU A 113 0.62 -2.81 17.92
C GLU A 113 0.39 -3.28 16.48
N LEU A 114 -0.86 -3.35 16.03
CA LEU A 114 -1.20 -3.71 14.66
C LEU A 114 -0.63 -2.71 13.64
N GLU A 115 -0.70 -1.41 13.94
CA GLU A 115 -0.07 -0.37 13.11
C GLU A 115 1.45 -0.61 12.94
N GLN A 116 2.16 -0.96 14.03
CA GLN A 116 3.59 -1.30 13.97
C GLN A 116 3.88 -2.54 13.13
N VAL A 117 3.06 -3.59 13.25
CA VAL A 117 3.17 -4.80 12.41
C VAL A 117 2.94 -4.46 10.94
N LEU A 118 1.98 -3.59 10.64
CA LEU A 118 1.62 -3.23 9.27
C LEU A 118 2.68 -2.38 8.57
N ASP A 119 3.49 -1.62 9.30
CA ASP A 119 4.55 -0.78 8.73
C ASP A 119 5.79 -1.57 8.24
N HIS A 120 5.90 -2.86 8.57
CA HIS A 120 6.96 -3.73 8.05
C HIS A 120 6.74 -4.10 6.58
N GLU A 121 7.80 -4.49 5.86
CA GLU A 121 7.70 -4.91 4.45
C GLU A 121 6.86 -6.18 4.26
N SER A 122 5.96 -6.18 3.27
CA SER A 122 5.00 -7.28 3.04
C SER A 122 5.65 -8.66 2.84
N PRO A 123 6.72 -8.82 2.01
CA PRO A 123 7.35 -10.13 1.82
C PRO A 123 8.00 -10.66 3.10
N LEU A 124 8.65 -9.78 3.88
CA LEU A 124 9.29 -10.16 5.15
C LEU A 124 8.25 -10.54 6.20
N LEU A 125 7.17 -9.76 6.30
CA LEU A 125 6.09 -10.01 7.24
C LEU A 125 5.45 -11.39 7.02
N TYR A 126 5.23 -11.78 5.75
CA TYR A 126 4.74 -13.11 5.42
C TYR A 126 5.68 -14.23 5.89
N LEU A 127 7.00 -14.07 5.71
CA LEU A 127 7.98 -15.05 6.18
C LEU A 127 8.00 -15.18 7.71
N TYR A 128 7.78 -14.09 8.43
CA TYR A 128 7.70 -14.10 9.89
C TYR A 128 6.42 -14.79 10.38
N ILE A 129 5.26 -14.49 9.80
CA ILE A 129 3.98 -15.12 10.16
C ILE A 129 3.98 -16.62 9.82
N THR A 130 4.64 -17.00 8.73
CA THR A 130 4.75 -18.41 8.33
C THR A 130 5.83 -19.18 9.09
N GLU A 131 6.53 -18.55 10.04
CA GLU A 131 7.64 -19.11 10.80
C GLU A 131 8.82 -19.58 9.93
N GLN A 132 8.90 -19.13 8.66
CA GLN A 132 10.01 -19.44 7.75
C GLN A 132 11.28 -18.66 8.11
N ARG A 133 11.13 -17.51 8.77
CA ARG A 133 12.23 -16.67 9.26
C ARG A 133 11.92 -16.17 10.66
N GLN A 134 12.95 -15.98 11.47
CA GLN A 134 12.81 -15.38 12.79
C GLN A 134 12.48 -13.88 12.67
N PRO A 135 11.43 -13.38 13.36
CA PRO A 135 11.11 -11.97 13.40
C PRO A 135 12.15 -11.18 14.20
N PRO A 136 12.35 -9.88 13.89
CA PRO A 136 13.15 -8.99 14.74
C PRO A 136 12.54 -8.87 16.15
N ALA A 137 13.37 -8.56 17.14
CA ALA A 137 12.96 -8.49 18.55
C ALA A 137 11.80 -7.51 18.79
N GLU A 138 11.75 -6.42 18.03
CA GLU A 138 10.68 -5.42 18.06
C GLU A 138 9.31 -6.04 17.76
N LEU A 139 9.21 -6.86 16.70
CA LEU A 139 7.98 -7.56 16.35
C LEU A 139 7.69 -8.73 17.28
N ALA A 140 8.72 -9.47 17.67
CA ALA A 140 8.58 -10.65 18.52
C ALA A 140 8.03 -10.29 19.91
N GLY A 141 8.30 -9.08 20.40
CA GLY A 141 7.82 -8.58 21.69
C GLY A 141 6.35 -8.19 21.72
N LEU A 142 5.70 -8.02 20.56
CA LEU A 142 4.29 -7.60 20.48
C LEU A 142 3.36 -8.77 20.82
N ALA A 143 2.49 -8.56 21.81
CA ALA A 143 1.53 -9.59 22.24
C ALA A 143 0.54 -9.93 21.11
N LEU A 144 0.14 -8.93 20.33
CA LEU A 144 -0.72 -9.11 19.18
C LEU A 144 -0.08 -9.99 18.10
N PHE A 145 1.21 -9.78 17.81
CA PHE A 145 1.93 -10.55 16.80
C PHE A 145 2.06 -12.02 17.22
N GLN A 146 2.38 -12.29 18.49
CA GLN A 146 2.42 -13.66 19.01
C GLN A 146 1.05 -14.36 18.90
N ARG A 147 -0.04 -13.63 19.17
CA ARG A 147 -1.41 -14.15 19.00
C ARG A 147 -1.70 -14.51 17.55
N LEU A 148 -1.34 -13.64 16.60
CA LEU A 148 -1.48 -13.88 15.16
C LEU A 148 -0.74 -15.16 14.74
N VAL A 149 0.54 -15.29 15.10
CA VAL A 149 1.35 -16.47 14.74
C VAL A 149 0.73 -17.74 15.33
N ARG A 150 0.33 -17.72 16.60
CA ARG A 150 -0.33 -18.85 17.27
C ARG A 150 -1.59 -19.31 16.54
N GLU A 151 -2.47 -18.38 16.18
CA GLU A 151 -3.73 -18.73 15.50
C GLU A 151 -3.50 -19.21 14.07
N THR A 152 -2.57 -18.60 13.34
CA THR A 152 -2.25 -19.05 11.97
C THR A 152 -1.58 -20.43 11.95
N ARG A 153 -0.87 -20.81 13.02
CA ARG A 153 -0.34 -22.17 13.22
C ARG A 153 -1.46 -23.17 13.49
N GLN A 154 -2.43 -22.81 14.31
CA GLN A 154 -3.60 -23.65 14.61
C GLN A 154 -4.46 -23.90 13.38
N ALA A 155 -4.66 -22.89 12.53
CA ALA A 155 -5.44 -23.03 11.29
C ALA A 155 -4.80 -23.92 10.21
N ARG A 156 -3.50 -24.24 10.34
CA ARG A 156 -2.77 -25.13 9.42
C ARG A 156 -2.70 -26.58 9.89
N SER A 157 -3.03 -26.84 11.16
CA SER A 157 -3.00 -28.19 11.76
C SER A 157 -4.34 -28.88 11.59
#